data_AF-A0A7J2Y5B0-F1
#
_entry.id   AF-A0A7J2Y5B0-F1
#
_cell.length_a   1.000
_cell.length_b   1.000
_cell.length_c   1.000
_cell.angle_alpha   90.00
_cell.angle_beta   90.00
_cell.angle_gamma   90.00
#
_symmetry.space_group_name_H-M   'P 1'
#
loop_
_entity.id
_entity.type
_entity.pdbx_description
1 polymer ?
#
loop_
_entity_poly.entity_id
_entity_poly.type
_entity_poly.pdbx_seq_one_letter_code
_entity_poly.pdbx_strand_id
1 'polypeptide(L)' 'MARNKPFAKKLRLQRAVKSNRRVPGWVMQRTKRRFVRHPKRRNWRTNKLKA' A
#
# COMPACT_ATOMS: atom_id res chain seq x y z
N MET A 1 -9.66 -1.82 21.38
CA MET A 1 -8.17 -1.98 21.31
C MET A 1 -7.58 -1.44 20.00
N ALA A 2 -7.61 -0.12 19.77
CA ALA A 2 -6.99 0.50 18.60
C ALA A 2 -5.56 0.99 18.85
N ARG A 3 -5.21 1.29 20.11
CA ARG A 3 -3.92 1.85 20.54
C ARG A 3 -2.87 0.75 20.77
N ASN A 4 -3.18 -0.23 21.60
CA ASN A 4 -2.25 -1.30 21.96
C ASN A 4 -2.41 -2.47 20.98
N LYS A 5 -1.43 -2.64 20.10
CA LYS A 5 -1.39 -3.72 19.10
C LYS A 5 -0.14 -4.59 19.34
N PRO A 6 -0.24 -5.92 19.23
CA PRO A 6 0.93 -6.79 19.29
C PRO A 6 1.88 -6.46 18.13
N PHE A 7 3.17 -6.76 18.33
CA PHE A 7 4.23 -6.41 17.38
C PHE A 7 3.96 -6.98 15.97
N ALA A 8 3.55 -8.24 15.87
CA ALA A 8 3.22 -8.88 14.59
C ALA A 8 2.11 -8.14 13.81
N LYS A 9 1.12 -7.57 14.51
CA LYS A 9 0.07 -6.77 13.88
C LYS A 9 0.61 -5.41 13.41
N LYS A 10 1.51 -4.79 14.17
CA LYS A 10 2.18 -3.54 13.76
C LYS A 10 2.98 -3.72 12.47
N LEU A 11 3.73 -4.82 12.33
CA LEU A 11 4.48 -5.13 11.10
C LEU A 11 3.57 -5.31 9.88
N ARG A 12 2.47 -6.06 10.03
CA ARG A 12 1.46 -6.24 8.97
C ARG A 12 0.86 -4.91 8.52
N LEU A 13 0.50 -4.05 9.48
CA LEU A 13 -0.03 -2.72 9.18
C LEU A 13 1.02 -1.81 8.52
N GLN A 14 2.29 -1.87 8.96
CA GLN A 14 3.36 -1.09 8.33
C GLN A 14 3.61 -1.52 6.89
N ARG A 15 3.61 -2.83 6.60
CA ARG A 15 3.68 -3.36 5.23
C ARG A 15 2.49 -2.89 4.38
N ALA A 16 1.30 -2.85 4.98
CA ALA A 16 0.12 -2.32 4.31
C ALA A 16 0.34 -0.84 3.95
N VAL A 17 0.81 -0.01 4.87
CA VAL A 17 1.10 1.42 4.58
C VAL A 17 2.13 1.57 3.45
N LYS A 18 3.28 0.87 3.54
CA LYS A 18 4.37 0.95 2.54
C LYS A 18 3.96 0.50 1.13
N SER A 19 3.00 -0.42 1.02
CA SER A 19 2.50 -0.91 -0.28
C SER A 19 1.51 0.04 -0.96
N ASN A 20 0.91 0.99 -0.23
CA ASN A 20 -0.10 1.91 -0.77
C ASN A 20 0.51 3.18 -1.41
N ARG A 21 1.44 3.02 -2.35
CA ARG A 21 2.16 4.13 -3.01
C ARG A 21 2.01 4.05 -4.53
N ARG A 22 2.16 5.16 -5.25
CA ARG A 22 2.14 5.15 -6.73
C ARG A 22 3.34 4.37 -7.30
N VAL A 23 3.21 3.91 -8.54
CA VAL A 23 4.33 3.38 -9.33
C VAL A 23 5.44 4.44 -9.43
N PRO A 24 6.71 4.09 -9.17
CA PRO A 24 7.82 5.04 -9.27
C PRO A 24 8.01 5.64 -10.66
N GLY A 25 8.51 6.88 -10.71
CA GLY A 25 8.76 7.62 -11.97
C GLY A 25 9.66 6.89 -12.94
N TRP A 26 10.77 6.35 -12.44
CA TRP A 26 11.73 5.61 -13.27
C TRP A 26 11.12 4.35 -13.91
N VAL A 27 10.16 3.68 -13.25
CA VAL A 27 9.44 2.53 -13.83
C VAL A 27 8.54 2.99 -14.98
N MET A 28 7.82 4.10 -14.79
CA MET A 28 6.97 4.67 -15.84
C MET A 28 7.79 5.09 -17.07
N GLN A 29 8.97 5.68 -16.86
CA GLN A 29 9.88 6.04 -17.95
C GLN A 29 10.39 4.79 -18.69
N ARG A 30 10.92 3.80 -17.97
CA ARG A 30 11.42 2.53 -18.55
C ARG A 30 10.35 1.78 -19.35
N THR A 31 9.09 1.83 -18.90
CA THR A 31 7.97 1.12 -19.53
C THR A 31 7.21 1.95 -20.57
N LYS A 32 7.72 3.11 -21.00
CA LYS A 32 7.05 4.01 -21.95
C LYS A 32 5.60 4.31 -21.54
N ARG A 33 5.38 4.56 -20.25
CA ARG A 33 4.07 4.83 -19.64
C ARG A 33 3.03 3.70 -19.80
N ARG A 34 3.45 2.46 -20.06
CA ARG A 34 2.54 1.30 -20.07
C ARG A 34 2.03 0.94 -18.67
N PHE A 35 2.84 1.17 -17.63
CA PHE A 35 2.48 0.85 -16.25
C PHE A 35 2.52 2.09 -15.35
N VAL A 36 1.40 2.82 -15.28
CA VAL A 36 1.28 4.09 -14.53
C VAL A 36 0.58 3.91 -13.18
N ARG A 37 -0.34 2.94 -13.11
CA ARG A 37 -1.15 2.64 -11.91
C ARG A 37 -1.17 1.14 -11.68
N HIS A 38 -1.01 0.74 -10.42
CA HIS A 38 -1.18 -0.65 -10.00
C HIS A 38 -2.53 -0.81 -9.25
N PRO A 39 -3.20 -1.97 -9.34
CA PRO A 39 -4.52 -2.19 -8.76
C PRO A 39 -4.51 -2.32 -7.22
N LYS A 40 -3.36 -2.64 -6.61
CA LYS A 40 -3.22 -2.86 -5.16
C LYS A 40 -3.20 -1.57 -4.30
N ARG A 41 -3.72 -0.46 -4.82
CA ARG A 41 -3.92 0.78 -4.03
C ARG A 41 -5.19 0.64 -3.19
N ARG A 42 -5.19 1.21 -2.00
CA ARG A 42 -6.35 1.19 -1.10
C ARG A 42 -6.64 2.56 -0.51
N ASN A 43 -7.90 2.80 -0.18
CA ASN A 43 -8.33 3.96 0.59
C ASN A 43 -9.00 3.46 1.89
N TRP A 44 -8.78 4.18 2.99
CA TRP A 44 -9.27 3.81 4.32
C TRP A 44 -10.81 3.85 4.44
N ARG A 45 -11.47 4.64 3.57
CA ARG A 45 -12.93 4.70 3.48
C ARG A 45 -13.51 3.49 2.75
N THR A 46 -12.95 3.14 1.59
CA THR A 46 -13.57 2.16 0.68
C THR A 46 -13.07 0.73 0.87
N ASN A 47 -11.84 0.52 1.32
CA ASN A 47 -11.26 -0.82 1.49
C ASN A 47 -10.68 -0.98 2.89
N LYS A 48 -11.35 -1.80 3.71
CA LYS A 48 -10.92 -2.09 5.08
C LYS A 48 -9.86 -3.18 5.08
N LEU A 49 -8.78 -2.93 5.82
CA LEU A 49 -7.73 -3.91 6.05
C LEU A 49 -8.27 -5.05 6.91
N LYS A 50 -8.27 -6.28 6.38
CA LYS A 50 -8.43 -7.48 7.19
C LYS A 50 -7.12 -7.67 7.98
N ALA A 51 -7.21 -7.67 9.30
CA ALA A 51 -6.07 -7.60 10.20
C ALA A 51 -5.87 -8.91 10.96
#